data_AF-A0A850LQ94-F1
#
_entry.id   AF-A0A850LQ94-F1
#
_cell.length_a   1.000
_cell.length_b   1.000
_cell.length_c   1.000
_cell.angle_alpha   90.00
_cell.angle_beta   90.00
_cell.angle_gamma   90.00
#
_symmetry.space_group_name_H-M   'P 1'
#
loop_
_entity.id
_entity.type
_entity.pdbx_description
1 polymer ?
#
loop_
_entity_poly.entity_id
_entity_poly.type
_entity_poly.pdbx_seq_one_letter_code
_entity_poly.pdbx_strand_id
1 'polypeptide(L)'
;MSFYKDLEFIKEKDLIKLQQDRLRKIIHYAFNNTRLYKNKLKSVGLTPDEIKTLDDLKKIPFSSKIDIVDDPEGAVGDLNKVYKIHTTSGTSGRGETIVFFTKPDWKTYVSQNVR
;
A
#
# COMPACT_ATOMS: atom_id res chain seq x y z
N MET A 1 -19.48 -13.38 1.19
CA MET A 1 -18.66 -14.47 0.62
C MET A 1 -17.24 -13.93 0.51
N SER A 2 -16.23 -14.63 1.06
CA SER A 2 -14.84 -14.14 1.09
C SER A 2 -14.32 -13.84 -0.31
N PHE A 3 -13.76 -12.64 -0.51
CA PHE A 3 -13.17 -12.19 -1.79
C PHE A 3 -11.98 -13.05 -2.25
N TYR A 4 -11.43 -13.88 -1.35
CA TYR A 4 -10.21 -14.66 -1.56
C TYR A 4 -10.38 -16.14 -1.21
N LYS A 5 -11.59 -16.69 -1.36
CA LYS A 5 -11.93 -18.06 -0.95
C LYS A 5 -10.95 -19.14 -1.43
N ASP A 6 -10.41 -18.99 -2.64
CA ASP A 6 -9.44 -19.95 -3.21
C ASP A 6 -8.01 -19.76 -2.66
N LEU A 7 -7.68 -18.56 -2.17
CA LEU A 7 -6.39 -18.28 -1.53
C LEU A 7 -6.34 -18.72 -0.06
N GLU A 8 -7.49 -18.99 0.58
CA GLU A 8 -7.55 -19.45 1.97
C GLU A 8 -6.95 -20.86 2.14
N PHE A 9 -6.90 -21.66 1.07
CA PHE A 9 -6.43 -23.05 1.07
C PHE A 9 -5.20 -23.28 0.20
N ILE A 10 -4.54 -22.21 -0.26
CA ILE A 10 -3.34 -22.30 -1.08
C ILE A 10 -2.19 -22.95 -0.28
N LYS A 11 -1.36 -23.76 -0.96
CA LYS A 11 -0.16 -24.35 -0.34
C LYS A 11 0.83 -23.25 0.01
N GLU A 12 1.56 -23.43 1.11
CA GLU A 12 2.55 -22.46 1.61
C GLU A 12 3.55 -22.01 0.54
N LYS A 13 4.12 -22.95 -0.22
CA LYS A 13 5.06 -22.63 -1.31
C LYS A 13 4.45 -21.72 -2.37
N ASP A 14 3.18 -21.96 -2.71
CA ASP A 14 2.45 -21.18 -3.71
C ASP A 14 2.04 -19.81 -3.14
N LEU A 15 1.73 -19.73 -1.83
CA LEU A 15 1.49 -18.48 -1.13
C LEU A 15 2.73 -17.57 -1.14
N ILE A 16 3.90 -18.12 -0.79
CA ILE A 16 5.16 -17.38 -0.76
C ILE A 16 5.47 -16.83 -2.15
N LYS A 17 5.32 -17.66 -3.20
CA LYS A 17 5.51 -17.22 -4.59
C LYS A 17 4.57 -16.08 -4.96
N LEU A 18 3.28 -16.20 -4.62
CA LEU A 18 2.29 -15.16 -4.87
C LEU A 18 2.61 -13.85 -4.14
N GLN A 19 3.04 -13.93 -2.87
CA GLN A 19 3.42 -12.77 -2.07
C GLN A 19 4.65 -12.08 -2.65
N GLN A 20 5.67 -12.83 -3.06
CA GLN A 20 6.86 -12.27 -3.70
C GLN A 20 6.51 -11.58 -5.02
N ASP A 21 5.67 -12.20 -5.86
CA ASP A 21 5.22 -11.62 -7.12
C ASP A 21 4.45 -10.31 -6.90
N ARG A 22 3.55 -10.28 -5.91
CA ARG A 22 2.78 -9.08 -5.54
C ARG A 22 3.66 -8.01 -4.91
N LEU A 23 4.62 -8.38 -4.07
CA LEU A 23 5.57 -7.46 -3.45
C LEU A 23 6.37 -6.72 -4.51
N ARG A 24 6.96 -7.43 -5.48
CA ARG A 24 7.71 -6.78 -6.57
C ARG A 24 6.83 -5.81 -7.35
N LYS A 25 5.61 -6.22 -7.71
CA LYS A 25 4.66 -5.37 -8.43
C LYS A 25 4.31 -4.10 -7.66
N ILE A 26 4.00 -4.22 -6.35
CA ILE A 26 3.57 -3.05 -5.58
C ILE A 26 4.71 -2.08 -5.30
N ILE A 27 5.95 -2.56 -5.11
CA ILE A 27 7.10 -1.68 -4.93
C ILE A 27 7.42 -0.91 -6.23
N HIS A 28 7.37 -1.59 -7.37
CA HIS A 28 7.51 -0.92 -8.67
C HIS A 28 6.41 0.12 -8.90
N TYR A 29 5.17 -0.23 -8.57
CA TYR A 29 4.05 0.69 -8.67
C TYR A 29 4.24 1.91 -7.76
N ALA A 30 4.54 1.70 -6.48
CA ALA A 30 4.73 2.77 -5.51
C ALA A 30 5.88 3.71 -5.90
N PHE A 31 7.03 3.16 -6.29
CA PHE A 31 8.19 3.95 -6.71
C PHE A 31 7.91 4.80 -7.96
N ASN A 32 7.16 4.28 -8.92
CA ASN A 32 6.93 4.97 -10.19
C ASN A 32 5.76 5.97 -10.12
N ASN A 33 4.75 5.69 -9.31
CA ASN A 33 3.48 6.42 -9.37
C ASN A 33 3.22 7.33 -8.16
N THR A 34 3.97 7.17 -7.06
CA THR A 34 3.74 7.97 -5.84
C THR A 34 4.96 8.84 -5.54
N ARG A 35 4.74 10.07 -5.06
CA ARG A 35 5.82 10.97 -4.65
C ARG A 35 6.46 10.50 -3.34
N LEU A 36 5.64 10.11 -2.37
CA LEU A 36 6.06 9.76 -1.02
C LEU A 36 6.97 8.52 -1.01
N TYR A 37 6.52 7.41 -1.61
CA TYR A 37 7.30 6.18 -1.58
C TYR A 37 8.53 6.23 -2.50
N LYS A 38 8.46 6.99 -3.61
CA LYS A 38 9.64 7.27 -4.44
C LYS A 38 10.73 7.98 -3.63
N ASN A 39 10.37 9.02 -2.87
CA ASN A 39 11.32 9.77 -2.06
C ASN A 39 11.88 8.92 -0.91
N LYS A 40 11.04 8.13 -0.23
CA LYS A 40 11.49 7.21 0.83
C LYS A 40 12.48 6.15 0.32
N LEU A 41 12.19 5.51 -0.81
CA LEU A 41 13.10 4.51 -1.37
C LEU A 41 14.43 5.15 -1.81
N LYS A 42 14.36 6.32 -2.45
CA LYS A 42 15.57 7.07 -2.84
C LYS A 42 16.40 7.55 -1.66
N SER A 43 15.81 7.89 -0.52
CA SER A 43 16.57 8.41 0.64
C SER A 43 17.51 7.38 1.25
N VAL A 44 17.25 6.08 1.03
CA VAL A 44 18.12 4.97 1.44
C VAL A 44 18.88 4.36 0.26
N GLY A 45 18.85 5.00 -0.91
CA GLY A 45 19.53 4.52 -2.12
C GLY A 45 18.94 3.26 -2.74
N LEU A 46 17.69 2.90 -2.40
CA LEU A 46 17.07 1.65 -2.81
C LEU A 46 16.28 1.80 -4.12
N THR A 47 16.49 0.86 -5.04
CA THR A 47 15.73 0.73 -6.28
C THR A 47 14.73 -0.45 -6.19
N PRO A 48 13.62 -0.41 -6.94
CA PRO A 48 12.64 -1.51 -6.94
C PRO A 48 13.21 -2.88 -7.30
N ASP A 49 14.23 -2.94 -8.17
CA ASP A 49 14.85 -4.18 -8.64
C ASP A 49 15.67 -4.91 -7.56
N GLU A 50 16.00 -4.22 -6.46
CA GLU A 50 16.71 -4.79 -5.32
C GLU A 50 15.80 -5.56 -4.35
N ILE A 51 14.47 -5.47 -4.55
CA ILE A 51 13.46 -6.20 -3.79
C ILE A 51 13.05 -7.44 -4.59
N LYS A 52 13.57 -8.61 -4.21
CA LYS A 52 13.37 -9.86 -4.95
C LYS A 52 12.55 -10.87 -4.15
N THR A 53 12.81 -10.95 -2.85
CA THR A 53 12.19 -11.90 -1.93
C THR A 53 11.48 -11.19 -0.78
N LEU A 54 10.78 -11.95 0.07
CA LEU A 54 10.14 -11.38 1.27
C LEU A 54 11.18 -10.89 2.29
N ASP A 55 12.37 -11.49 2.34
CA ASP A 55 13.45 -11.07 3.24
C ASP A 55 13.99 -9.67 2.93
N ASP A 56 13.77 -9.19 1.70
CA ASP A 56 14.16 -7.84 1.29
C ASP A 56 13.25 -6.76 1.88
N LEU A 57 12.10 -7.11 2.48
CA LEU A 57 11.22 -6.16 3.16
C LEU A 57 11.96 -5.33 4.23
N LYS A 58 12.96 -5.92 4.90
CA LYS A 58 13.78 -5.24 5.91
C LYS A 58 14.62 -4.08 5.36
N LYS A 59 14.80 -4.00 4.04
CA LYS A 59 15.51 -2.90 3.37
C LYS A 59 14.60 -1.69 3.14
N ILE A 60 13.28 -1.90 3.15
CA ILE A 60 12.31 -0.85 2.84
C ILE A 60 12.10 0.01 4.10
N PRO A 61 12.28 1.34 4.01
CA PRO A 61 12.06 2.22 5.14
C PRO A 61 10.58 2.24 5.53
N PHE A 62 10.31 2.29 6.84
CA PHE A 62 8.95 2.37 7.35
C PHE A 62 8.27 3.68 6.95
N SER A 63 6.95 3.61 6.79
CA SER A 63 6.07 4.78 6.72
C SER A 63 5.46 5.05 8.10
N SER A 64 5.34 6.32 8.41
CA SER A 64 4.77 6.83 9.65
C SER A 64 3.49 7.60 9.35
N LYS A 65 2.69 7.84 10.39
CA LYS A 65 1.50 8.69 10.28
C LYS A 65 1.84 10.10 9.78
N ILE A 66 2.99 10.64 10.18
CA ILE A 66 3.43 12.00 9.82
C ILE A 66 3.64 12.09 8.31
N ASP A 67 4.27 11.08 7.69
CA ASP A 67 4.50 11.07 6.25
C ASP A 67 3.21 11.26 5.44
N ILE A 68 2.11 10.64 5.89
CA ILE A 68 0.80 10.73 5.21
C ILE A 68 0.07 12.03 5.55
N VAL A 69 0.22 12.57 6.76
CA VAL A 69 -0.43 13.82 7.16
C VAL A 69 0.23 15.01 6.45
N ASP A 70 1.56 15.01 6.34
CA ASP A 70 2.32 16.09 5.70
C ASP A 70 2.12 16.10 4.17
N ASP A 71 1.95 14.93 3.56
CA ASP A 71 1.71 14.80 2.12
C ASP A 71 0.67 13.69 1.79
N PRO A 72 -0.64 13.96 2.02
CA PRO A 72 -1.68 12.93 1.84
C PRO A 72 -1.79 12.44 0.40
N GLU A 73 -1.73 13.35 -0.56
CA GLU A 73 -1.80 13.02 -1.99
C GLU A 73 -0.50 12.36 -2.48
N GLY A 74 0.63 12.60 -1.81
CA GLY A 74 1.92 12.01 -2.16
C GLY A 74 1.94 10.49 -2.10
N ALA A 75 1.04 9.87 -1.33
CA ALA A 75 0.85 8.42 -1.27
C ALA A 75 -0.06 7.86 -2.37
N VAL A 76 -0.71 8.72 -3.18
CA VAL A 76 -1.67 8.33 -4.21
C VAL A 76 -0.99 8.19 -5.57
N GLY A 77 -1.21 7.07 -6.24
CA GLY A 77 -0.58 6.79 -7.53
C GLY A 77 -1.22 7.50 -8.73
N ASP A 78 -2.53 7.72 -8.69
CA ASP A 78 -3.29 8.42 -9.74
C ASP A 78 -4.49 9.12 -9.12
N LEU A 79 -4.37 10.43 -8.91
CA LEU A 79 -5.41 11.25 -8.30
C LEU A 79 -6.71 11.28 -9.13
N ASN A 80 -6.64 11.09 -10.46
CA ASN A 80 -7.82 11.11 -11.32
C ASN A 80 -8.71 9.87 -11.13
N LYS A 81 -8.19 8.81 -10.50
CA LYS A 81 -8.95 7.58 -10.22
C LYS A 81 -9.56 7.55 -8.82
N VAL A 82 -9.39 8.60 -8.04
CA VAL A 82 -9.98 8.71 -6.70
C VAL A 82 -11.50 8.74 -6.83
N TYR A 83 -12.15 7.78 -6.17
CA TYR A 83 -13.60 7.64 -6.12
C TYR A 83 -14.17 8.06 -4.76
N LYS A 84 -13.46 7.74 -3.67
CA LYS A 84 -13.90 8.03 -2.32
C LYS A 84 -12.73 8.49 -1.47
N ILE A 85 -12.99 9.50 -0.63
CA ILE A 85 -12.08 9.95 0.41
C ILE A 85 -12.70 9.57 1.76
N HIS A 86 -11.86 9.12 2.68
CA HIS A 86 -12.21 8.86 4.07
C HIS A 86 -11.14 9.45 4.97
N THR A 87 -11.53 9.95 6.14
CA THR A 87 -10.61 10.44 7.15
C THR A 87 -10.67 9.55 8.37
N THR A 88 -9.54 9.36 9.03
CA THR A 88 -9.51 8.79 10.37
C THR A 88 -9.16 9.91 11.35
N SER A 89 -10.03 10.12 12.33
CA SER A 89 -9.79 11.10 13.38
C SER A 89 -8.63 10.63 14.26
N GLY A 90 -7.62 11.47 14.38
CA GLY A 90 -6.43 11.16 15.16
C GLY A 90 -6.61 11.54 16.63
N THR A 91 -6.63 10.57 17.54
CA THR A 91 -6.51 10.82 18.99
C THR A 91 -5.11 11.31 19.41
N SER A 92 -4.14 11.26 18.48
CA SER A 92 -2.72 11.51 18.72
C SER A 92 -2.28 12.96 18.53
N GLY A 93 -3.20 13.92 18.33
CA GLY A 93 -2.91 15.35 18.11
C GLY A 93 -2.21 15.71 16.79
N ARG A 94 -1.70 14.72 16.03
CA ARG A 94 -1.00 14.88 14.74
C ARG A 94 -1.94 14.99 13.53
N GLY A 95 -3.12 15.57 13.72
CA GLY A 95 -4.12 15.71 12.65
C GLY A 95 -4.80 14.41 12.21
N GLU A 96 -5.71 14.58 11.25
CA GLU A 96 -6.47 13.51 10.60
C GLU A 96 -5.65 12.90 9.46
N THR A 97 -5.73 11.57 9.32
CA THR A 97 -5.15 10.90 8.15
C THR A 97 -6.20 10.79 7.07
N ILE A 98 -5.90 11.34 5.89
CA ILE A 98 -6.76 11.26 4.71
C ILE A 98 -6.39 10.01 3.91
N VAL A 99 -7.40 9.21 3.56
CA VAL A 99 -7.27 7.98 2.80
C VAL A 99 -8.10 8.08 1.53
N PHE A 100 -7.49 7.70 0.41
CA PHE A 100 -8.08 7.76 -0.92
C PHE A 100 -8.33 6.35 -1.43
N PHE A 101 -9.52 6.13 -2.00
CA PHE A 101 -9.91 4.84 -2.59
C PHE A 101 -10.24 5.02 -4.06
N THR A 102 -9.71 4.15 -4.91
CA THR A 102 -10.28 3.94 -6.24
C THR A 102 -11.61 3.18 -6.11
N LYS A 103 -12.43 3.16 -7.16
CA LYS A 103 -13.71 2.44 -7.14
C LYS A 103 -13.53 0.93 -6.85
N PRO A 104 -12.56 0.21 -7.45
CA PRO A 104 -12.23 -1.16 -7.05
C PRO A 104 -11.83 -1.30 -5.58
N ASP A 105 -10.93 -0.43 -5.10
CA ASP A 105 -10.46 -0.50 -3.71
C ASP A 105 -11.60 -0.26 -2.71
N TRP A 106 -12.49 0.69 -3.02
CA TRP A 106 -13.67 0.96 -2.21
C TRP A 106 -14.61 -0.26 -2.16
N LYS A 107 -14.83 -0.94 -3.29
CA LYS A 107 -15.64 -2.16 -3.33
C LYS A 107 -15.02 -3.26 -2.46
N THR A 108 -13.70 -3.44 -2.54
CA THR A 108 -12.98 -4.39 -1.68
C THR A 108 -13.09 -4.01 -0.20
N TYR A 109 -12.86 -2.74 0.14
CA TYR A 109 -12.96 -2.23 1.51
C TYR A 109 -14.35 -2.48 2.11
N VAL A 110 -15.42 -2.09 1.41
CA VAL A 110 -16.81 -2.25 1.88
C VAL A 110 -17.13 -3.73 2.08
N SER A 111 -16.71 -4.61 1.17
CA SER A 111 -16.97 -6.06 1.30
C SER A 111 -16.35 -6.73 2.52
N GLN A 112 -15.33 -6.11 3.12
CA GLN A 112 -14.61 -6.61 4.29
C GLN A 112 -15.07 -5.95 5.59
N ASN A 113 -15.52 -4.70 5.54
CA ASN A 113 -15.76 -3.87 6.73
C ASN A 113 -17.23 -3.53 6.97
N VAL A 114 -18.11 -3.77 5.99
CA VAL A 114 -19.55 -3.51 6.11
C VAL A 114 -20.26 -4.86 6.01
N ARG A 115 -20.82 -5.31 7.14
CA ARG A 115 -21.67 -6.50 7.23
C ARG A 115 -23.10 -6.18 6.82
#